data_AF-A0A522E7E8-F1
#
_entry.id   AF-A0A522E7E8-F1
#
_cell.length_a   1.000
_cell.length_b   1.000
_cell.length_c   1.000
_cell.angle_alpha   90.00
_cell.angle_beta   90.00
_cell.angle_gamma   90.00
#
_symmetry.space_group_name_H-M   'P 1'
#
loop_
_entity.id
_entity.type
_entity.pdbx_description
1 polymer ?
#
loop_
_entity_poly.entity_id
_entity_poly.type
_entity_poly.pdbx_seq_one_letter_code
_entity_poly.pdbx_strand_id
1 'polypeptide(L)'
;MFHNMAILPCFSVSRVLFHGVMSIVDDLVRNKGVMYGGTSAGSIIASPTIEAAGWGGEGADRNTVGLSDLTSFGFVPFVTHVHYDPLTEKQNLLAHKKDTAIYAIPDGAAVEVNENGILTHGKIEIL
;
A
#
# COMPACT_ATOMS: atom_id res chain seq x y z
N MET A 1 -26.64 1.62 -4.03
CA MET A 1 -26.12 2.54 -5.06
C MET A 1 -24.67 2.81 -4.69
N PHE A 2 -23.72 2.03 -5.21
CA PHE A 2 -22.30 2.22 -4.93
C PHE A 2 -21.77 3.25 -5.92
N HIS A 3 -21.58 4.48 -5.46
CA HIS A 3 -20.94 5.51 -6.26
C HIS A 3 -19.48 5.62 -5.84
N ASN A 4 -18.60 5.43 -6.82
CA ASN A 4 -17.19 5.85 -6.84
C ASN A 4 -16.21 4.93 -6.11
N MET A 5 -15.89 3.80 -6.74
CA MET A 5 -14.65 3.06 -6.51
C MET A 5 -13.65 3.45 -7.60
N ALA A 6 -12.60 4.18 -7.25
CA ALA A 6 -11.48 4.44 -8.16
C ALA A 6 -10.54 3.21 -8.13
N ILE A 7 -10.68 2.32 -9.12
CA ILE A 7 -9.74 1.22 -9.34
C ILE A 7 -8.60 1.78 -10.22
N LEU A 8 -7.43 2.02 -9.64
CA LEU A 8 -6.23 2.34 -10.42
C LEU A 8 -5.63 1.01 -10.93
N PRO A 9 -5.50 0.82 -12.27
CA PRO A 9 -4.89 -0.39 -12.81
C PRO A 9 -3.40 -0.50 -12.43
N CYS A 10 -2.94 -1.74 -12.31
CA CYS A 10 -1.57 -2.11 -11.97
C CYS A 10 -0.54 -1.43 -12.88
N PHE A 11 0.31 -0.61 -12.29
CA PHE A 11 1.55 -0.12 -12.87
C PHE A 11 2.65 -0.25 -11.80
N SER A 12 3.86 -0.63 -12.19
CA SER A 12 5.02 -0.64 -11.27
C SER A 12 5.09 0.70 -10.55
N VAL A 13 5.32 0.67 -9.24
CA VAL A 13 5.27 1.83 -8.34
C VAL A 13 6.14 2.99 -8.86
N SER A 14 7.24 2.64 -9.54
CA SER A 14 8.16 3.56 -10.21
C SER A 14 7.54 4.45 -11.31
N ARG A 15 6.36 4.10 -11.86
CA ARG A 15 5.64 4.90 -12.88
C ARG A 15 4.41 5.64 -12.37
N VAL A 16 3.97 5.38 -11.13
CA VAL A 16 2.69 5.91 -10.59
C VAL A 16 2.83 7.32 -10.01
N LEU A 17 4.06 7.81 -9.78
CA LEU A 17 4.33 9.15 -9.24
C LEU A 17 4.20 10.27 -10.30
N PHE A 18 3.07 10.31 -11.02
CA PHE A 18 2.71 11.50 -11.77
C PHE A 18 2.02 12.48 -10.83
N HIS A 19 2.75 13.50 -10.36
CA HIS A 19 2.28 14.48 -9.37
C HIS A 19 0.87 15.04 -9.64
N GLY A 20 0.50 15.22 -10.91
CA GLY A 20 -0.83 15.71 -11.29
C GLY A 20 -1.99 14.73 -11.02
N VAL A 21 -1.75 13.42 -11.09
CA VAL A 21 -2.79 12.42 -10.79
C VAL A 21 -2.91 12.22 -9.28
N MET A 22 -1.78 12.25 -8.56
CA MET A 22 -1.81 12.11 -7.11
C MET A 22 -2.58 13.23 -6.42
N SER A 23 -2.39 14.50 -6.82
CA SER A 23 -3.15 15.60 -6.21
C SER A 23 -4.66 15.47 -6.42
N ILE A 24 -5.09 14.95 -7.57
CA ILE A 24 -6.51 14.70 -7.87
C ILE A 24 -7.04 13.59 -6.95
N VAL A 25 -6.34 12.47 -6.86
CA VAL A 25 -6.76 11.34 -6.01
C VAL A 25 -6.82 11.74 -4.54
N ASP A 26 -5.83 12.49 -4.06
CA ASP A 26 -5.78 12.99 -2.69
C ASP A 26 -6.99 13.89 -2.38
N ASP A 27 -7.32 14.83 -3.26
CA ASP A 27 -8.51 15.69 -3.12
C ASP A 27 -9.83 14.89 -3.15
N LEU A 28 -9.95 13.91 -4.05
CA LEU A 28 -11.13 13.04 -4.13
C LEU A 28 -11.36 12.31 -2.80
N VAL A 29 -10.29 11.73 -2.22
CA VAL A 29 -10.38 10.93 -1.00
C VAL A 29 -10.57 11.81 0.23
N ARG A 30 -9.72 12.82 0.42
CA ARG A 30 -9.70 13.64 1.64
C ARG A 30 -10.82 14.67 1.70
N ASN A 31 -11.16 15.29 0.57
CA ASN A 31 -12.09 16.43 0.54
C ASN A 31 -13.47 16.09 -0.01
N LYS A 32 -13.58 15.07 -0.88
CA LYS A 32 -14.85 14.71 -1.54
C LYS A 32 -15.47 13.39 -1.07
N GLY A 33 -14.84 12.74 -0.09
CA GLY A 33 -15.36 11.51 0.52
C GLY A 33 -15.41 10.32 -0.44
N VAL A 34 -14.58 10.31 -1.48
CA VAL A 34 -14.49 9.19 -2.42
C VAL A 34 -13.70 8.06 -1.78
N MET A 35 -14.21 6.83 -1.89
CA MET A 35 -13.53 5.66 -1.38
C MET A 35 -12.31 5.28 -2.25
N TYR A 36 -11.17 5.08 -1.60
CA TYR A 36 -9.96 4.60 -2.26
C TYR A 36 -9.93 3.06 -2.30
N GLY A 37 -9.72 2.49 -3.49
CA GLY A 37 -9.55 1.04 -3.68
C GLY A 37 -8.19 0.72 -4.31
N GLY A 38 -7.24 0.29 -3.49
CA GLY A 38 -5.88 -0.09 -3.92
C GLY A 38 -5.72 -1.61 -4.06
N THR A 39 -5.17 -2.07 -5.18
CA THR A 39 -4.78 -3.48 -5.38
C THR A 39 -3.28 -3.58 -5.66
N SER A 40 -2.60 -4.55 -5.03
CA SER A 40 -1.16 -4.76 -5.18
C SER A 40 -0.37 -3.44 -4.94
N ALA A 41 0.34 -2.92 -5.94
CA ALA A 41 1.03 -1.62 -5.87
C ALA A 41 0.13 -0.46 -5.37
N GLY A 42 -1.17 -0.46 -5.71
CA GLY A 42 -2.12 0.54 -5.20
C GLY A 42 -2.31 0.47 -3.68
N SER A 43 -2.23 -0.71 -3.08
CA SER A 43 -2.27 -0.85 -1.62
C SER A 43 -1.04 -0.20 -0.98
N ILE A 44 0.14 -0.39 -1.58
CA ILE A 44 1.40 0.19 -1.10
C ILE A 44 1.33 1.72 -1.09
N ILE A 45 0.83 2.34 -2.16
CA ILE A 45 0.79 3.81 -2.26
C ILE A 45 -0.19 4.43 -1.24
N ALA A 46 -1.15 3.67 -0.70
CA ALA A 46 -2.01 4.14 0.40
C ALA A 46 -1.23 4.31 1.72
N SER A 47 -0.08 3.64 1.88
CA SER A 47 0.81 3.79 3.04
C SER A 47 1.50 5.16 3.05
N PRO A 48 2.20 5.54 4.14
CA PRO A 48 2.96 6.79 4.18
C PRO A 48 4.12 6.85 3.18
N THR A 49 4.75 5.71 2.89
CA THR A 49 5.84 5.59 1.92
C THR A 49 5.67 4.34 1.05
N ILE A 50 6.34 4.34 -0.11
CA ILE A 50 6.44 3.19 -1.02
C ILE A 50 7.64 2.28 -0.75
N GLU A 51 8.35 2.44 0.36
CA GLU A 51 9.56 1.67 0.66
C GLU A 51 9.31 0.15 0.61
N ALA A 52 8.12 -0.29 1.07
CA ALA A 52 7.71 -1.69 1.08
C ALA A 52 7.69 -2.37 -0.29
N ALA A 53 7.55 -1.61 -1.39
CA ALA A 53 7.65 -2.16 -2.74
C ALA A 53 9.03 -2.81 -3.00
N GLY A 54 10.08 -2.31 -2.33
CA GLY A 54 11.43 -2.83 -2.43
C GLY A 54 11.76 -3.94 -1.42
N TRP A 55 10.87 -4.24 -0.48
CA TRP A 55 11.10 -5.23 0.57
C TRP A 55 10.64 -6.59 0.06
N GLY A 56 11.57 -7.46 -0.31
CA GLY A 56 11.25 -8.76 -0.86
C GLY A 56 12.43 -9.41 -1.58
N GLY A 57 12.21 -10.63 -2.05
CA GLY A 57 13.20 -11.43 -2.79
C GLY A 57 13.41 -10.93 -4.22
N GLU A 58 13.38 -11.86 -5.18
CA GLU A 58 13.61 -11.53 -6.60
C GLU A 58 12.46 -10.71 -7.21
N GLY A 59 11.24 -10.80 -6.66
CA GLY A 59 10.06 -10.07 -7.14
C GLY A 59 9.90 -8.64 -6.60
N ALA A 60 10.84 -8.14 -5.80
CA ALA A 60 10.76 -6.79 -5.24
C ALA A 60 10.96 -5.71 -6.31
N ASP A 61 10.10 -4.69 -6.28
CA ASP A 61 10.18 -3.48 -7.12
C ASP A 61 11.25 -2.54 -6.57
N ARG A 62 12.52 -2.94 -6.70
CA ARG A 62 13.68 -2.15 -6.26
C ARG A 62 13.71 -0.81 -7.00
N ASN A 63 14.08 0.24 -6.28
CA ASN A 63 14.19 1.61 -6.79
C ASN A 63 15.40 1.78 -7.75
N THR A 64 15.33 1.14 -8.92
CA THR A 64 16.36 1.19 -9.96
C THR A 64 16.35 2.49 -10.76
N VAL A 65 15.22 3.22 -10.72
CA VAL A 65 15.05 4.51 -11.40
C VAL A 65 15.58 5.70 -10.60
N GLY A 66 16.02 5.47 -9.34
CA GLY A 66 16.68 6.49 -8.52
C GLY A 66 15.73 7.54 -7.92
N LEU A 67 14.51 7.16 -7.54
CA LEU A 67 13.61 8.04 -6.78
C LEU A 67 14.28 8.47 -5.48
N SER A 68 14.37 9.77 -5.24
CA SER A 68 14.90 10.33 -3.98
C SER A 68 13.81 10.53 -2.92
N ASP A 69 12.56 10.67 -3.35
CA ASP A 69 11.39 10.82 -2.50
C ASP A 69 10.47 9.61 -2.68
N LEU A 70 10.23 8.90 -1.59
CA LEU A 70 9.39 7.71 -1.53
C LEU A 70 8.08 7.98 -0.78
N THR A 71 7.76 9.25 -0.51
CA THR A 71 6.49 9.66 0.11
C THR A 71 5.32 9.29 -0.79
N SER A 72 4.25 8.76 -0.20
CA SER A 72 3.01 8.42 -0.91
C SER A 72 1.80 9.05 -0.24
N PHE A 73 0.59 8.54 -0.51
CA PHE A 73 -0.64 9.22 -0.08
C PHE A 73 -0.78 9.34 1.43
N GLY A 74 -0.29 8.34 2.20
CA GLY A 74 -0.50 8.31 3.64
C GLY A 74 -1.97 8.35 4.02
N PHE A 75 -2.81 7.59 3.32
CA PHE A 75 -4.21 7.40 3.69
C PHE A 75 -4.35 6.50 4.92
N VAL A 76 -3.40 5.60 5.13
CA VAL A 76 -3.32 4.75 6.32
C VAL A 76 -2.03 5.01 7.11
N PRO A 77 -2.04 4.86 8.45
CA PRO A 77 -0.89 5.16 9.31
C PRO A 77 0.09 3.97 9.46
N PHE A 78 -0.03 2.95 8.63
CA PHE A 78 0.77 1.73 8.69
C PHE A 78 1.35 1.40 7.31
N VAL A 79 2.31 0.49 7.27
CA VAL A 79 2.91 0.01 6.02
C VAL A 79 2.14 -1.21 5.53
N THR A 80 1.77 -1.23 4.26
CA THR A 80 1.19 -2.42 3.62
C THR A 80 2.25 -3.18 2.83
N HIS A 81 2.45 -4.45 3.15
CA HIS A 81 3.25 -5.40 2.35
C HIS A 81 2.32 -6.40 1.69
N VAL A 82 2.22 -6.37 0.36
CA VAL A 82 1.30 -7.22 -0.42
C VAL A 82 2.00 -8.47 -0.94
N HIS A 83 1.22 -9.49 -1.34
CA HIS A 83 1.73 -10.78 -1.80
C HIS A 83 2.56 -11.51 -0.74
N TYR A 84 2.23 -11.30 0.54
CA TYR A 84 3.00 -11.84 1.66
C TYR A 84 3.03 -13.37 1.68
N ASP A 85 4.24 -13.93 1.71
CA ASP A 85 4.48 -15.33 2.04
C ASP A 85 5.25 -15.45 3.37
N PRO A 86 4.60 -15.95 4.45
CA PRO A 86 5.24 -16.06 5.76
C PRO A 86 6.42 -17.03 5.80
N LEU A 87 6.49 -18.01 4.89
CA LEU A 87 7.59 -18.98 4.86
C LEU A 87 8.89 -18.37 4.37
N THR A 88 8.81 -17.33 3.53
CA THR A 88 9.96 -16.75 2.84
C THR A 88 10.26 -15.32 3.28
N GLU A 89 9.25 -14.54 3.68
CA GLU A 89 9.42 -13.09 3.86
C GLU A 89 9.41 -12.62 5.31
N LYS A 90 8.87 -13.41 6.24
CA LYS A 90 8.64 -12.98 7.63
C LYS A 90 9.88 -12.41 8.32
N GLN A 91 11.02 -13.10 8.21
CA GLN A 91 12.27 -12.65 8.83
C GLN A 91 12.78 -11.34 8.21
N ASN A 92 12.59 -11.16 6.89
CA ASN A 92 13.01 -9.96 6.18
C ASN A 92 12.13 -8.77 6.60
N LEU A 93 10.81 -8.95 6.67
CA LEU A 93 9.88 -7.91 7.13
C LEU A 93 10.14 -7.47 8.56
N LEU A 94 10.46 -8.42 9.46
CA LEU A 94 10.84 -8.10 10.84
C LEU A 94 12.11 -7.26 10.93
N ALA A 95 13.04 -7.36 9.97
CA ALA A 95 14.22 -6.50 9.90
C ALA A 95 13.89 -5.06 9.44
N HIS A 96 12.79 -4.88 8.69
CA HIS A 96 12.29 -3.58 8.24
C HIS A 96 11.29 -2.95 9.23
N LYS A 97 10.80 -3.74 10.19
CA LYS A 97 9.92 -3.26 11.24
C LYS A 97 10.65 -2.21 12.09
N LYS A 98 10.15 -0.98 12.03
CA LYS A 98 10.55 0.14 12.89
C LYS A 98 9.42 0.41 13.89
N ASP A 99 9.06 1.68 14.07
CA ASP A 99 7.97 2.10 14.95
C ASP A 99 6.58 1.99 14.29
N THR A 100 6.54 1.74 12.98
CA THR A 100 5.31 1.61 12.20
C THR A 100 4.94 0.14 12.00
N ALA A 101 3.68 -0.21 12.29
CA ALA A 101 3.16 -1.55 12.05
C ALA A 101 3.22 -1.91 10.56
N ILE A 102 3.56 -3.17 10.27
CA ILE A 102 3.52 -3.71 8.91
C ILE A 102 2.33 -4.66 8.80
N TYR A 103 1.37 -4.30 7.94
CA TYR A 103 0.27 -5.18 7.56
C TYR A 103 0.76 -6.05 6.40
N ALA A 104 1.12 -7.29 6.71
CA ALA A 104 1.57 -8.28 5.75
C ALA A 104 0.35 -9.05 5.20
N ILE A 105 -0.01 -8.72 3.96
CA ILE A 105 -1.27 -9.09 3.30
C ILE A 105 -0.97 -10.18 2.26
N PRO A 106 -1.37 -11.44 2.50
CA PRO A 106 -1.24 -12.50 1.52
C PRO A 106 -2.28 -12.35 0.40
N ASP A 107 -2.10 -13.10 -0.69
CA ASP A 107 -3.06 -13.14 -1.78
C ASP A 107 -4.45 -13.58 -1.32
N GLY A 108 -5.47 -12.86 -1.79
CA GLY A 108 -6.86 -13.10 -1.42
C GLY A 108 -7.28 -12.49 -0.07
N ALA A 109 -6.38 -11.82 0.64
CA ALA A 109 -6.70 -11.03 1.83
C ALA A 109 -6.82 -9.53 1.50
N ALA A 110 -7.48 -8.77 2.38
CA ALA A 110 -7.65 -7.33 2.23
C ALA A 110 -7.71 -6.62 3.59
N VAL A 111 -7.26 -5.37 3.63
CA VAL A 111 -7.44 -4.46 4.77
C VAL A 111 -8.44 -3.40 4.37
N GLU A 112 -9.48 -3.24 5.18
CA GLU A 112 -10.47 -2.18 5.07
C GLU A 112 -10.28 -1.19 6.22
N VAL A 113 -10.25 0.10 5.90
CA VAL A 113 -10.17 1.18 6.88
C VAL A 113 -11.37 2.08 6.70
N ASN A 114 -12.16 2.23 7.75
CA ASN A 114 -13.36 3.06 7.77
C ASN A 114 -13.51 3.78 9.12
N GLU A 115 -14.61 4.51 9.30
CA GLU A 115 -14.90 5.26 10.53
C GLU A 115 -14.98 4.39 11.80
N ASN A 116 -15.25 3.09 11.65
CA ASN A 116 -15.31 2.13 12.76
C ASN A 116 -13.96 1.49 13.08
N GLY A 117 -12.91 1.83 12.32
CA GLY A 117 -11.54 1.36 12.52
C GLY A 117 -11.01 0.52 11.35
N ILE A 118 -10.17 -0.45 11.69
CA ILE A 118 -9.45 -1.30 10.72
C ILE A 118 -10.04 -2.72 10.78
N LEU A 119 -10.48 -3.23 9.65
CA LEU A 119 -11.00 -4.58 9.48
C LEU A 119 -10.09 -5.38 8.54
N THR A 120 -9.72 -6.59 8.95
CA THR A 120 -8.92 -7.50 8.14
C THR A 120 -9.80 -8.61 7.57
N HIS A 121 -9.76 -8.76 6.25
CA HIS A 121 -10.42 -9.84 5.52
C HIS A 121 -9.36 -10.88 5.15
N GLY A 122 -9.49 -12.11 5.65
CA GLY A 122 -8.48 -13.16 5.47
C GLY A 122 -7.41 -13.21 6.58
N LYS A 123 -6.35 -13.98 6.35
CA LYS A 123 -5.28 -14.20 7.34
C LYS A 123 -4.14 -13.20 7.15
N ILE A 124 -4.34 -11.99 7.68
CA ILE A 124 -3.32 -10.94 7.65
C ILE A 124 -2.44 -11.05 8.90
N GLU A 125 -1.13 -10.90 8.73
CA GLU A 125 -0.20 -10.81 9.84
C GLU A 125 0.16 -9.34 10.06
N ILE A 126 0.04 -8.88 11.32
CA ILE A 126 0.45 -7.53 11.70
C ILE A 126 1.78 -7.68 12.44
N LEU A 127 2.84 -7.21 11.81
CA LEU A 127 4.21 -7.30 12.30
C LEU A 127 4.60 -6.04 13.06
#